data_AF-A0A3M2KZ47-F1
#
_entry.id   AF-A0A3M2KZ47-F1
#
_cell.length_a   1.000
_cell.length_b   1.000
_cell.length_c   1.000
_cell.angle_alpha   90.00
_cell.angle_beta   90.00
_cell.angle_gamma   90.00
#
_symmetry.space_group_name_H-M   'P 1'
#
loop_
_entity.id
_entity.type
_entity.pdbx_description
1 polymer ?
#
loop_
_entity_poly.entity_id
_entity_poly.type
_entity_poly.pdbx_seq_one_letter_code
_entity_poly.pdbx_strand_id
1 'polypeptide(L)'
;MEFEPESVDSRAVADGGELTPRQAAASIFSSRLSALITESMVSTEDGATRSLTLYSLAQHLELAYPDVPVSQSGLYRLIHGDAIPRLDLIIALARVFDVPPEFFVTADAKR
;
A
#
# COMPACT_ATOMS: atom_id res chain seq x y z
N MET A 1 36.30 7.19 -34.09
CA MET A 1 35.55 7.66 -32.92
C MET A 1 34.11 7.27 -33.20
N GLU A 2 33.70 6.11 -32.69
CA GLU A 2 32.33 5.61 -32.79
C GLU A 2 31.88 5.36 -31.36
N PHE A 3 30.89 6.14 -30.92
CA PHE A 3 30.16 5.92 -29.69
C PHE A 3 28.92 5.10 -30.07
N GLU A 4 28.90 3.83 -29.71
CA GLU A 4 27.64 3.08 -29.65
C GLU A 4 27.09 3.22 -28.22
N PRO A 5 25.87 3.76 -28.04
CA PRO A 5 25.24 3.79 -26.72
C PRO A 5 24.71 2.40 -26.39
N GLU A 6 25.14 1.88 -25.22
CA GLU A 6 24.58 0.69 -24.60
C GLU A 6 23.06 0.84 -24.48
N SER A 7 22.33 0.06 -25.29
CA SER A 7 20.91 -0.17 -25.05
C SER A 7 20.80 -1.05 -23.81
N VAL A 8 20.67 -0.42 -22.65
CA VAL A 8 20.31 -1.09 -21.40
C VAL A 8 18.90 -1.63 -21.59
N ASP A 9 18.86 -2.92 -21.94
CA ASP A 9 17.66 -3.73 -22.03
C ASP A 9 16.98 -3.70 -20.66
N SER A 10 16.02 -2.79 -20.49
CA SER A 10 15.24 -2.62 -19.27
C SER A 10 14.12 -3.66 -19.13
N ARG A 11 14.32 -4.86 -19.71
CA ARG A 11 13.48 -6.01 -19.41
C ARG A 11 14.15 -6.75 -18.25
N ALA A 12 13.81 -6.32 -17.04
CA ALA A 12 13.77 -7.23 -15.91
C ALA A 12 12.68 -8.27 -16.24
N VAL A 13 13.10 -9.30 -16.98
CA VAL A 13 12.32 -10.49 -17.27
C VAL A 13 12.00 -11.13 -15.93
N ALA A 14 10.72 -11.44 -15.74
CA ALA A 14 10.20 -12.21 -14.63
C ALA A 14 11.00 -13.52 -14.48
N ASP A 15 11.91 -13.55 -13.52
CA ASP A 15 12.51 -14.77 -13.03
C ASP A 15 11.49 -15.43 -12.11
N GLY A 16 11.29 -16.74 -12.27
CA GLY A 16 10.49 -17.57 -11.36
C GLY A 16 11.17 -17.76 -10.00
N GLY A 17 11.84 -16.72 -9.51
CA GLY A 17 12.57 -16.68 -8.25
C GLY A 17 11.63 -16.38 -7.10
N GLU A 18 11.79 -17.13 -6.01
CA GLU A 18 11.13 -16.87 -4.75
C GLU A 18 11.28 -15.38 -4.37
N LEU A 19 10.16 -14.73 -4.07
CA LEU A 19 10.18 -13.34 -3.60
C LEU A 19 11.11 -13.24 -2.39
N THR A 20 11.97 -12.22 -2.36
CA THR A 20 12.71 -11.91 -1.14
C THR A 20 11.70 -11.67 0.01
N PRO A 21 12.05 -11.92 1.28
CA PRO A 21 11.15 -11.68 2.41
C PRO A 21 10.57 -10.25 2.41
N ARG A 22 11.39 -9.27 1.98
CA ARG A 22 10.98 -7.88 1.80
C ARG A 22 9.89 -7.71 0.75
N GLN A 23 10.06 -8.32 -0.42
CA GLN A 23 9.10 -8.25 -1.52
C GLN A 23 7.81 -9.02 -1.18
N ALA A 24 7.92 -10.16 -0.50
CA ALA A 24 6.78 -10.90 0.00
C ALA A 24 5.95 -10.05 0.97
N ALA A 25 6.60 -9.40 1.95
CA ALA A 25 5.92 -8.51 2.89
C ALA A 25 5.24 -7.32 2.18
N ALA A 26 5.92 -6.68 1.22
CA ALA A 26 5.34 -5.59 0.44
C ALA A 26 4.12 -6.05 -0.38
N SER A 27 4.17 -7.24 -0.97
CA SER A 27 3.08 -7.83 -1.75
C SER A 27 1.86 -8.20 -0.88
N ILE A 28 2.08 -8.79 0.30
CA ILE A 28 1.00 -9.07 1.26
C ILE A 28 0.34 -7.75 1.66
N PHE A 29 1.14 -6.77 2.06
CA PHE A 29 0.63 -5.47 2.50
C PHE A 29 -0.19 -4.78 1.40
N SER A 30 0.36 -4.70 0.19
CA SER A 30 -0.28 -4.01 -0.93
C SER A 30 -1.61 -4.64 -1.31
N SER A 31 -1.67 -5.97 -1.35
CA SER A 31 -2.88 -6.73 -1.62
C SER A 31 -3.96 -6.48 -0.56
N ARG A 32 -3.60 -6.56 0.72
CA ARG A 32 -4.52 -6.35 1.85
C ARG A 32 -5.07 -4.93 1.90
N LEU A 33 -4.21 -3.93 1.71
CA LEU A 33 -4.62 -2.52 1.68
C LEU A 33 -5.55 -2.23 0.49
N SER A 34 -5.23 -2.78 -0.68
CA SER A 34 -6.06 -2.60 -1.89
C SER A 34 -7.46 -3.20 -1.71
N ALA A 35 -7.56 -4.38 -1.08
CA ALA A 35 -8.84 -5.01 -0.77
C ALA A 35 -9.68 -4.13 0.17
N LEU A 36 -9.09 -3.66 1.28
CA LEU A 36 -9.78 -2.78 2.23
C LEU A 36 -10.30 -1.51 1.57
N ILE A 37 -9.49 -0.85 0.73
CA ILE A 37 -9.91 0.37 0.03
C ILE A 37 -11.06 0.09 -0.93
N THR A 38 -11.02 -1.03 -1.65
CA THR A 38 -12.05 -1.42 -2.61
C THR A 38 -13.38 -1.74 -1.94
N GLU A 39 -13.34 -2.37 -0.77
CA GLU A 39 -14.53 -2.76 0.00
C GLU A 39 -15.10 -1.61 0.84
N SER A 40 -14.29 -0.59 1.13
CA SER A 40 -14.69 0.52 2.00
C SER A 40 -15.54 1.56 1.28
N MET A 41 -16.68 1.87 1.89
CA MET A 41 -17.49 3.03 1.57
C MET A 41 -17.43 4.06 2.70
N VAL A 42 -17.35 5.33 2.34
CA VAL A 42 -17.34 6.46 3.27
C VAL A 42 -18.55 7.37 3.04
N SER A 43 -19.16 7.84 4.12
CA SER A 43 -20.18 8.88 4.07
C SER A 43 -19.49 10.25 3.98
N THR A 44 -19.89 11.07 3.01
CA THR A 44 -19.45 12.45 2.88
C THR A 44 -20.31 13.38 3.74
N GLU A 45 -19.84 14.59 4.00
CA GLU A 45 -20.59 15.60 4.76
C GLU A 45 -21.97 15.91 4.15
N ASP A 46 -22.09 15.80 2.82
CA ASP A 46 -23.37 15.93 2.09
C ASP A 46 -24.32 14.72 2.27
N GLY A 47 -23.98 13.75 3.12
CA GLY A 47 -24.75 12.52 3.36
C GLY A 47 -24.66 11.46 2.25
N ALA A 48 -23.94 11.74 1.17
CA ALA A 48 -23.71 10.79 0.09
C ALA A 48 -22.70 9.71 0.50
N THR A 49 -22.93 8.47 0.09
CA THR A 49 -21.96 7.38 0.29
C THR A 49 -21.10 7.25 -0.96
N ARG A 50 -19.77 7.27 -0.79
CA ARG A 50 -18.80 7.17 -1.89
C ARG A 50 -17.74 6.11 -1.56
N SER A 51 -17.14 5.52 -2.59
CA SER A 51 -15.98 4.64 -2.42
C SER A 51 -14.83 5.41 -1.77
N LEU A 52 -14.11 4.73 -0.88
CA LEU A 52 -12.89 5.29 -0.31
C LEU A 52 -11.85 5.51 -1.42
N THR A 53 -11.29 6.71 -1.48
CA THR A 53 -10.18 7.03 -2.38
C THR A 53 -8.87 7.15 -1.60
N LEU A 54 -7.74 7.02 -2.30
CA LEU A 54 -6.42 7.33 -1.75
C LEU A 54 -6.33 8.75 -1.17
N TYR A 55 -6.96 9.71 -1.85
CA TYR A 55 -7.02 11.10 -1.40
C TYR A 55 -7.72 11.22 -0.04
N SER A 56 -8.94 10.68 0.06
CA SER A 56 -9.72 10.72 1.31
C SER A 56 -9.05 9.95 2.45
N LEU A 57 -8.38 8.83 2.15
CA LEU A 57 -7.62 8.08 3.15
C LEU A 57 -6.42 8.88 3.67
N ALA A 58 -5.66 9.54 2.78
CA ALA A 58 -4.55 10.39 3.17
C ALA A 58 -5.02 11.53 4.08
N GLN A 59 -6.08 12.23 3.70
CA GLN A 59 -6.65 13.31 4.51
C GLN A 59 -7.13 12.82 5.88
N HIS A 60 -7.79 11.66 5.93
CA HIS A 60 -8.22 11.07 7.19
C HIS A 60 -7.02 10.72 8.10
N LEU A 61 -5.96 10.12 7.55
CA LEU A 61 -4.75 9.79 8.29
C LEU A 61 -4.02 11.03 8.81
N GLU A 62 -3.89 12.08 8.00
CA GLU A 62 -3.27 13.36 8.41
C GLU A 62 -4.01 14.00 9.60
N LEU A 63 -5.34 13.92 9.63
CA LEU A 63 -6.17 14.48 10.70
C LEU A 63 -6.17 13.61 11.95
N ALA A 64 -6.32 12.30 11.81
CA ALA A 64 -6.47 11.37 12.95
C ALA A 64 -5.13 10.95 13.57
N TYR A 65 -4.05 10.96 12.79
CA TYR A 65 -2.72 10.49 13.18
C TYR A 65 -1.64 11.49 12.71
N PRO A 66 -1.60 12.71 13.27
CA PRO A 66 -0.72 13.78 12.79
C PRO A 66 0.78 13.45 12.90
N ASP A 67 1.15 12.52 13.79
CA ASP A 67 2.53 12.08 13.97
C ASP A 67 2.97 11.00 12.95
N VAL A 68 2.04 10.48 12.14
CA VAL A 68 2.32 9.43 11.15
C VAL A 68 2.64 10.08 9.81
N PRO A 69 3.87 9.93 9.28
CA PRO A 69 4.24 10.54 8.01
C PRO A 69 3.50 9.85 6.87
N VAL A 70 2.55 10.57 6.27
CA VAL A 70 1.75 10.09 5.14
C VAL A 70 1.78 11.09 4.00
N SER A 71 1.72 10.57 2.78
CA SER A 71 1.50 11.37 1.57
C SER A 71 0.78 10.51 0.55
N GLN A 72 0.04 11.13 -0.37
CA GLN A 72 -0.67 10.40 -1.43
C GLN A 72 0.29 9.58 -2.31
N SER A 73 1.44 10.14 -2.68
CA SER A 73 2.46 9.43 -3.45
C SER A 73 3.11 8.27 -2.66
N GLY A 74 3.18 8.38 -1.34
CA GLY A 74 3.61 7.29 -0.45
C GLY A 74 2.59 6.16 -0.43
N LEU A 75 1.32 6.48 -0.19
CA LEU A 75 0.23 5.49 -0.21
C LEU A 75 0.07 4.82 -1.57
N TYR A 76 0.24 5.56 -2.67
CA TYR A 76 0.21 4.99 -4.02
C TYR A 76 1.29 3.91 -4.20
N ARG A 77 2.53 4.19 -3.79
CA ARG A 77 3.63 3.21 -3.84
C ARG A 77 3.35 1.99 -2.97
N LEU A 78 2.71 2.18 -1.82
CA LEU A 78 2.32 1.07 -0.94
C LEU A 78 1.25 0.17 -1.57
N ILE A 79 0.25 0.74 -2.22
CA ILE A 79 -0.81 -0.01 -2.94
C ILE A 79 -0.23 -0.79 -4.13
N HIS A 80 0.84 -0.30 -4.76
CA HIS A 80 1.49 -0.99 -5.87
C HIS A 80 2.59 -1.95 -5.42
N GLY A 81 2.90 -2.02 -4.12
CA GLY A 81 3.97 -2.87 -3.58
C GLY A 81 5.39 -2.33 -3.82
N ASP A 82 5.52 -1.08 -4.27
CA ASP A 82 6.80 -0.42 -4.58
C ASP A 82 7.51 0.13 -3.32
N ALA A 83 6.84 0.12 -2.18
CA ALA A 83 7.37 0.60 -0.91
C ALA A 83 7.07 -0.38 0.23
N ILE A 84 7.94 -0.40 1.24
CA ILE A 84 7.64 -1.08 2.51
C ILE A 84 6.92 -0.08 3.43
N PRO A 85 5.79 -0.46 4.03
CA PRO A 85 5.15 0.35 5.07
C PRO A 85 6.01 0.41 6.33
N ARG A 86 5.95 1.54 7.04
CA ARG A 86 6.50 1.67 8.39
C ARG A 86 5.51 1.11 9.42
N LEU A 87 6.02 0.71 10.59
CA LEU A 87 5.19 0.15 11.67
C LEU A 87 4.12 1.12 12.18
N ASP A 88 4.47 2.39 12.34
CA ASP A 88 3.56 3.46 12.74
C ASP A 88 2.35 3.56 11.80
N LEU A 89 2.61 3.54 10.48
CA LEU A 89 1.58 3.54 9.45
C LEU A 89 0.73 2.27 9.44
N ILE A 90 1.34 1.08 9.64
CA ILE A 90 0.59 -0.17 9.78
C ILE A 90 -0.43 -0.06 10.93
N ILE A 91 0.01 0.43 12.09
CA ILE A 91 -0.84 0.58 13.27
C ILE A 91 -1.97 1.60 13.01
N ALA A 92 -1.66 2.72 12.36
CA ALA A 92 -2.67 3.72 12.03
C ALA A 92 -3.73 3.16 11.05
N LEU A 93 -3.30 2.50 9.98
CA LEU A 93 -4.21 1.89 9.00
C LEU A 93 -5.07 0.79 9.64
N ALA A 94 -4.48 -0.04 10.49
CA ALA A 94 -5.20 -1.07 11.25
C ALA A 94 -6.37 -0.47 12.05
N ARG A 95 -6.13 0.66 12.72
CA ARG A 95 -7.19 1.37 13.46
C ARG A 95 -8.22 2.03 12.55
N VAL A 96 -7.81 2.60 11.42
CA VAL A 96 -8.74 3.23 10.46
C VAL A 96 -9.71 2.21 9.87
N PHE A 97 -9.22 1.01 9.56
CA PHE A 97 -10.02 -0.05 8.95
C PHE A 97 -10.62 -1.03 9.96
N ASP A 98 -10.43 -0.81 11.26
CA ASP A 98 -10.86 -1.70 12.35
C ASP A 98 -10.42 -3.17 12.15
N VAL A 99 -9.17 -3.35 11.74
CA VAL A 99 -8.53 -4.67 11.58
C VAL A 99 -7.32 -4.79 12.49
N PRO A 100 -6.94 -5.99 12.94
CA PRO A 100 -5.71 -6.16 13.71
C PRO A 100 -4.45 -5.89 12.85
N PRO A 101 -3.36 -5.32 13.41
CA PRO A 101 -2.15 -4.98 12.64
C PRO A 101 -1.53 -6.17 11.90
N GLU A 102 -1.60 -7.37 12.48
CA GLU A 102 -1.11 -8.61 11.87
C GLU A 102 -1.76 -8.95 10.53
N PHE A 103 -2.96 -8.41 10.25
CA PHE A 103 -3.65 -8.56 8.96
C PHE A 103 -2.79 -8.09 7.78
N PHE A 104 -1.96 -7.07 8.01
CA PHE A 104 -1.13 -6.44 6.98
C PHE A 104 0.20 -7.16 6.72
N VAL A 105 0.61 -8.07 7.61
CA VAL A 105 1.94 -8.72 7.55
C VAL A 105 1.87 -10.23 7.45
N THR A 106 0.73 -10.82 7.79
CA THR A 106 0.55 -12.27 7.77
C THR A 106 -0.09 -12.68 6.45
N ALA A 107 0.66 -13.44 5.63
CA ALA A 107 0.04 -14.21 4.57
C ALA A 107 -0.94 -15.17 5.26
N ASP A 108 -2.21 -15.14 4.88
CA ASP A 108 -3.21 -16.05 5.44
C ASP A 108 -2.63 -17.47 5.35
N ALA A 109 -2.27 -18.03 6.51
CA ALA A 109 -1.94 -19.43 6.62
C ALA A 109 -3.28 -20.15 6.47
N LYS A 110 -3.67 -20.32 5.20
CA LYS A 110 -4.93 -20.89 4.73
C LYS A 110 -5.46 -21.93 5.73
N ARG A 111 -6.59 -21.61 6.34
CA ARG A 111 -7.42 -22.53 7.12
C ARG A 111 -7.99 -23.62 6.21
#